data_AF-A0A914P569-F1
#
_entry.id   AF-A0A914P569-F1
#
_cell.length_a   1.000
_cell.length_b   1.000
_cell.length_c   1.000
_cell.angle_alpha   90.00
_cell.angle_beta   90.00
_cell.angle_gamma   90.00
#
_symmetry.space_group_name_H-M   'P 1'
#
loop_
_entity.id
_entity.type
_entity.pdbx_description
1 polymer ?
#
loop_
_entity_poly.entity_id
_entity_poly.type
_entity_poly.pdbx_seq_one_letter_code
_entity_poly.pdbx_strand_id
1 'polypeptide(L)' 'MTVFKYIEDKDMFQAFFHKMLCKRLVTEASASEEAERSMIAKLKHMCGFEYTSKLERLLTDVALSRDNSDIF' A
#
# COMPACT_ATOMS: atom_id res chain seq x y z
N MET A 1 -8.87 12.43 0.07
CA MET A 1 -9.45 11.37 0.90
C MET A 1 -10.52 11.98 1.80
N THR A 2 -11.68 12.30 1.22
CA THR A 2 -12.77 12.97 1.97
C THR A 2 -13.62 11.93 2.70
N VAL A 3 -14.03 10.86 2.02
CA VAL A 3 -14.83 9.77 2.61
C VAL A 3 -14.10 9.06 3.75
N PHE A 4 -12.80 8.77 3.58
CA PHE A 4 -12.00 8.08 4.60
C PHE A 4 -11.90 8.84 5.93
N LYS A 5 -12.12 10.16 5.96
CA LYS A 5 -12.19 10.93 7.23
C LYS A 5 -13.35 10.52 8.13
N TYR A 6 -14.40 9.97 7.54
CA TYR A 6 -15.63 9.58 8.25
C TYR A 6 -15.63 8.10 8.63
N ILE A 7 -14.56 7.35 8.32
CA ILE A 7 -14.42 5.96 8.77
C ILE A 7 -13.91 5.99 10.22
N GLU A 8 -14.72 5.43 11.12
CA GLU A 8 -14.37 5.26 12.53
C GLU A 8 -13.34 4.13 12.71
N ASP A 9 -13.61 2.97 12.10
CA ASP A 9 -12.82 1.74 12.27
C ASP A 9 -11.65 1.66 11.26
N LYS A 10 -10.61 2.47 11.53
CA LYS A 10 -9.49 2.66 10.60
C LYS A 10 -8.55 1.45 10.54
N ASP A 11 -8.40 0.69 11.60
CA ASP A 11 -7.65 -0.57 11.64
C ASP A 11 -8.32 -1.66 10.81
N MET A 12 -9.66 -1.76 10.83
CA MET A 12 -10.41 -2.62 9.92
C MET A 12 -10.13 -2.24 8.47
N PHE A 13 -10.24 -0.95 8.11
CA PHE A 13 -9.86 -0.48 6.78
C PHE A 13 -8.42 -0.86 6.42
N GLN A 14 -7.48 -0.68 7.35
CA GLN A 14 -6.06 -1.00 7.14
C GLN A 14 -5.87 -2.48 6.81
N ALA A 15 -6.54 -3.38 7.56
CA ALA A 15 -6.46 -4.82 7.36
C ALA A 15 -6.97 -5.24 5.97
N PHE A 16 -8.11 -4.69 5.54
CA PHE A 16 -8.65 -4.96 4.20
C PHE A 16 -7.77 -4.36 3.10
N PHE A 17 -7.34 -3.11 3.27
CA PHE A 17 -6.49 -2.44 2.29
C PHE A 17 -5.15 -3.17 2.12
N HIS A 18 -4.52 -3.59 3.21
CA HIS A 18 -3.30 -4.40 3.20
C HIS A 18 -3.51 -5.70 2.41
N LYS A 19 -4.56 -6.47 2.73
CA LYS A 19 -4.88 -7.71 2.01
C LYS A 19 -5.09 -7.48 0.51
N MET A 20 -5.81 -6.43 0.14
CA MET A 20 -6.08 -6.11 -1.26
C MET A 20 -4.82 -5.64 -2.00
N LEU A 21 -3.99 -4.82 -1.36
CA LEU A 21 -2.72 -4.37 -1.91
C LEU A 21 -1.78 -5.55 -2.16
N CYS A 22 -1.59 -6.43 -1.16
CA CYS A 22 -0.82 -7.66 -1.32
C CYS A 22 -1.27 -8.46 -2.54
N LYS A 23 -2.59 -8.69 -2.68
CA LYS A 23 -3.13 -9.44 -3.82
C LYS A 23 -2.78 -8.76 -5.15
N ARG A 24 -2.96 -7.44 -5.27
CA ARG A 24 -2.64 -6.71 -6.51
C ARG A 24 -1.16 -6.77 -6.85
N LEU A 25 -0.29 -6.60 -5.86
CA LEU A 25 1.16 -6.62 -6.08
C LEU A 25 1.67 -7.99 -6.53
N VAL A 26 1.23 -9.07 -5.87
CA VAL A 26 1.67 -10.45 -6.20
C VAL A 26 1.13 -10.92 -7.55
N THR A 27 -0.05 -10.46 -7.95
CA THR A 27 -0.67 -10.84 -9.25
C THR A 27 -0.34 -9.86 -10.38
N GLU A 28 0.52 -8.88 -10.12
CA GLU A 28 0.87 -7.79 -11.06
C GLU A 28 -0.35 -7.06 -11.63
N ALA A 29 -1.48 -7.10 -10.92
CA ALA A 29 -2.74 -6.47 -11.32
C ALA A 29 -2.84 -5.00 -10.89
N SER A 30 -1.72 -4.37 -10.53
CA SER A 30 -1.66 -2.94 -10.21
C SER A 30 -1.76 -2.12 -11.50
N ALA A 31 -2.62 -1.11 -11.51
CA ALA A 31 -2.79 -0.24 -12.69
C ALA A 31 -1.65 0.79 -12.84
N SER A 32 -1.07 1.25 -11.72
CA SER A 32 0.04 2.21 -11.69
C SER A 32 0.71 2.18 -10.32
N GLU A 33 2.04 2.12 -10.31
CA GLU A 33 2.81 2.18 -9.06
C GLU A 33 2.73 3.55 -8.38
N GLU A 34 2.72 4.61 -9.17
CA GLU A 34 2.58 5.99 -8.70
C GLU A 34 1.24 6.17 -7.99
N ALA A 35 0.17 5.54 -8.50
CA ALA A 35 -1.14 5.56 -7.86
C ALA A 35 -1.11 4.87 -6.49
N GLU A 36 -0.48 3.70 -6.38
CA GLU A 36 -0.32 2.98 -5.11
C GLU A 36 0.50 3.80 -4.10
N ARG A 37 1.65 4.35 -4.54
CA ARG A 37 2.49 5.23 -3.71
C ARG A 37 1.74 6.47 -3.26
N SER A 38 0.98 7.12 -4.15
CA SER A 38 0.17 8.30 -3.83
C SER A 38 -0.92 7.98 -2.81
N MET A 39 -1.56 6.81 -2.92
CA MET A 39 -2.57 6.38 -1.97
C MET A 39 -1.99 6.17 -0.57
N ILE A 40 -0.84 5.49 -0.46
CA ILE A 40 -0.15 5.28 0.81
C ILE A 40 0.31 6.62 1.41
N ALA A 41 0.84 7.54 0.60
CA ALA A 41 1.22 8.87 1.06
C ALA A 41 0.03 9.66 1.65
N LYS A 42 -1.15 9.57 1.02
CA LYS A 42 -2.39 10.18 1.55
C LYS A 42 -2.83 9.55 2.86
N LEU A 43 -2.73 8.22 3.00
CA LEU A 43 -3.02 7.52 4.25
C LEU A 43 -2.04 7.92 5.36
N LYS A 44 -0.74 8.04 5.03
CA LYS A 44 0.30 8.48 5.96
C LYS A 44 0.06 9.88 6.48
N HIS A 45 -0.34 10.80 5.60
CA HIS A 45 -0.69 12.16 5.99
C HIS A 45 -1.89 12.19 6.96
N MET A 46 -2.85 11.27 6.82
CA MET A 46 -4.07 11.25 7.63
C MET A 46 -3.99 10.43 8.92
N CYS A 47 -3.17 9.38 8.96
CA CYS A 47 -3.13 8.40 10.05
C CYS A 47 -1.74 8.22 10.66
N GLY A 48 -0.73 8.91 10.13
CA GLY A 48 0.64 8.86 10.63
C GLY A 48 1.45 7.70 10.07
N PHE A 49 2.72 7.68 10.47
CA PHE A 49 3.74 6.74 9.98
C PHE A 49 3.45 5.29 10.34
N GLU A 50 3.07 5.02 11.59
CA GLU A 50 2.86 3.65 12.09
C GLU A 50 1.77 2.93 11.30
N TYR A 51 0.70 3.65 10.94
CA TYR A 51 -0.42 3.13 10.16
C TYR A 51 0.00 2.64 8.77
N THR A 52 0.95 3.29 8.12
CA THR A 52 1.38 2.94 6.75
C THR A 52 2.65 2.11 6.67
N SER A 53 3.37 1.93 7.78
CA SER A 53 4.67 1.24 7.84
C SER A 53 4.70 -0.10 7.09
N LYS A 54 3.70 -0.96 7.31
CA LYS A 54 3.58 -2.26 6.63
C LYS A 54 3.29 -2.12 5.14
N LEU A 55 2.47 -1.14 4.74
CA LEU A 55 2.13 -0.90 3.33
C LEU A 55 3.33 -0.37 2.54
N GLU A 56 4.11 0.54 3.14
CA GLU A 56 5.36 1.04 2.54
C GLU A 56 6.35 -0.10 2.35
N ARG A 57 6.49 -1.00 3.35
CA ARG A 57 7.35 -2.18 3.24
C ARG A 57 6.93 -3.12 2.10
N LEU A 58 5.63 -3.36 1.90
CA LEU A 58 5.15 -4.18 0.78
C LEU A 58 5.59 -3.64 -0.59
N LEU A 59 5.54 -2.32 -0.79
CA LEU A 59 5.99 -1.72 -2.05
C LEU A 59 7.51 -1.88 -2.24
N THR A 60 8.28 -1.71 -1.17
CA THR A 60 9.74 -1.90 -1.21
C THR A 60 10.10 -3.36 -1.51
N ASP A 61 9.46 -4.32 -0.85
CA ASP A 61 9.75 -5.74 -1.03
C ASP A 61 9.48 -6.19 -2.48
N VAL A 62 8.42 -5.67 -3.10
CA VAL A 62 8.07 -5.98 -4.50
C VAL A 62 9.05 -5.34 -5.48
N ALA A 63 9.46 -4.09 -5.26
CA ALA A 63 10.49 -3.45 -6.08
C ALA A 63 11.81 -4.25 -6.02
N LEU A 64 12.27 -4.60 -4.82
CA LEU A 64 13.47 -5.42 -4.63
C LEU A 64 13.35 -6.80 -5.27
N SER A 65 12.18 -7.44 -5.22
CA SER A 65 11.98 -8.74 -5.87
C SER A 65 12.09 -8.68 -7.39
N ARG A 66 11.66 -7.57 -8.01
CA ARG A 66 11.75 -7.36 -9.46
C ARG A 66 13.19 -7.07 -9.86
N ASP A 67 13.85 -6.16 -9.15
CA ASP A 67 15.27 -5.84 -9.36
C ASP A 67 16.13 -7.10 -9.26
N ASN A 68 15.88 -7.95 -8.25
CA ASN A 68 16.59 -9.22 -8.11
C ASN A 68 16.28 -10.18 -9.25
N SER A 69 15.02 -10.26 -9.71
CA SER A 69 14.63 -11.16 -10.81
C SER A 69 15.24 -10.74 -12.14
N ASP A 70 15.47 -9.44 -12.37
CA ASP A 70 16.12 -8.93 -13.59
C ASP A 70 17.64 -9.19 -13.61
N ILE A 71 18.26 -9.45 -12.46
CA ILE A 71 19.70 -9.74 -12.34
C ILE A 71 20.02 -11.22 -12.65
N PHE A 72 19.01 -12.11 -12.66
CA PHE A 72 19.16 -13.54 -12.96
C PHE A 72 18.67 -13.88 -14.37
#